data_AF-A0AAU3XSC9-F1
#
_entry.id   AF-A0AAU3XSC9-F1
#
_cell.length_a   1.000
_cell.length_b   1.000
_cell.length_c   1.000
_cell.angle_alpha   90.00
_cell.angle_beta   90.00
_cell.angle_gamma   90.00
#
_symmetry.space_group_name_H-M   'P 1'
#
loop_
_entity.id
_entity.type
_entity.pdbx_description
1 polymer ?
#
loop_
_entity_poly.entity_id
_entity_poly.type
_entity_poly.pdbx_seq_one_letter_code
_entity_poly.pdbx_strand_id
1 'polypeptide(L)' 'MSPDSPVRGSVRSAADLNDQIRALWQHAGGSLSAQERAEYELLVAKWAAAIRGDVIEAA' A
#
# COMPACT_ATOMS: atom_id res chain seq x y z
N MET A 1 -14.20 -28.89 -8.91
CA MET A 1 -13.16 -28.51 -7.93
C MET A 1 -12.65 -27.14 -8.36
N SER A 2 -13.11 -26.08 -7.70
CA SER A 2 -12.58 -24.72 -7.91
C SER A 2 -11.28 -24.60 -7.12
N PRO A 3 -10.15 -24.18 -7.71
CA PRO A 3 -8.94 -24.02 -6.93
C PRO A 3 -9.12 -22.80 -6.03
N ASP A 4 -8.82 -23.02 -4.76
CA ASP A 4 -8.40 -22.11 -3.72
C ASP A 4 -8.22 -20.63 -4.14
N SER A 5 -8.84 -19.73 -3.37
CA SER A 5 -8.57 -18.29 -3.42
C SER A 5 -7.75 -17.86 -2.19
N PRO A 6 -6.41 -18.00 -2.16
CA PRO A 6 -5.61 -17.59 -1.01
C PRO A 6 -4.72 -16.38 -1.35
N VAL A 7 -5.22 -15.32 -1.99
CA VAL A 7 -4.36 -14.15 -2.34
C VAL A 7 -5.06 -12.80 -2.19
N ARG A 8 -6.34 -12.75 -1.79
CA ARG A 8 -7.06 -11.47 -1.77
C ARG A 8 -6.66 -10.55 -0.62
N GLY A 9 -6.12 -11.07 0.49
CA GLY A 9 -5.85 -10.29 1.70
C GLY A 9 -4.71 -9.28 1.55
N SER A 10 -3.53 -9.75 1.12
CA SER A 10 -2.33 -8.92 0.99
C SER A 10 -2.36 -8.02 -0.24
N VAL A 11 -2.81 -8.54 -1.40
CA VAL A 11 -3.05 -7.71 -2.60
C VAL A 11 -4.05 -6.59 -2.35
N ARG A 12 -5.12 -6.86 -1.58
CA ARG A 12 -6.08 -5.83 -1.19
C ARG A 12 -5.42 -4.82 -0.25
N SER A 13 -4.65 -5.28 0.73
CA SER A 13 -3.91 -4.40 1.65
C SER A 13 -2.92 -3.48 0.93
N ALA A 14 -2.20 -3.98 -0.08
CA ALA A 14 -1.32 -3.17 -0.90
C ALA A 14 -2.09 -2.15 -1.75
N ALA A 15 -3.24 -2.52 -2.31
CA ALA A 15 -4.10 -1.60 -3.04
C ALA A 15 -4.67 -0.49 -2.12
N ASP A 16 -5.14 -0.86 -0.93
CA ASP A 16 -5.68 0.08 0.07
C ASP A 16 -4.61 1.08 0.54
N LEU A 17 -3.37 0.63 0.74
CA LEU A 17 -2.24 1.52 1.09
C LEU A 17 -1.88 2.47 -0.05
N ASN A 18 -1.94 1.99 -1.30
CA ASN A 18 -1.67 2.82 -2.47
C ASN A 18 -2.76 3.89 -2.67
N ASP A 19 -4.03 3.57 -2.41
CA ASP A 19 -5.12 4.55 -2.47
C ASP A 19 -5.03 5.62 -1.37
N GLN A 20 -4.57 5.26 -0.16
CA GLN A 20 -4.24 6.24 0.89
C GLN A 20 -3.10 7.18 0.46
N ILE A 21 -2.04 6.64 -0.14
CA ILE A 21 -0.94 7.45 -0.68
C ILE A 21 -1.49 8.44 -1.73
N ARG A 22 -2.35 7.99 -2.64
CA ARG A 22 -2.99 8.88 -3.63
C ARG A 22 -3.85 9.94 -2.97
N ALA A 23 -4.70 9.57 -2.02
CA ALA A 23 -5.57 10.52 -1.32
C ALA A 23 -4.76 11.63 -0.62
N LEU A 24 -3.63 11.27 -0.01
CA LEU A 24 -2.69 12.21 0.60
C LEU A 24 -2.17 13.22 -0.43
N TRP A 25 -1.72 12.76 -1.61
CA TRP A 25 -1.27 13.66 -2.68
C TRP A 25 -2.37 14.55 -3.24
N GLN A 26 -3.60 14.05 -3.34
CA GLN A 26 -4.74 14.85 -3.78
C GLN A 26 -5.09 15.96 -2.77
N HIS A 27 -4.90 15.70 -1.47
CA HIS A 27 -5.13 16.69 -0.41
C HIS A 27 -4.02 17.76 -0.37
N ALA A 28 -2.76 17.34 -0.52
CA ALA A 28 -1.59 18.21 -0.38
C ALA A 28 -1.41 19.25 -1.50
N GLY A 29 -2.17 19.16 -2.60
CA GLY A 29 -2.22 20.21 -3.62
C GLY A 29 -0.91 20.47 -4.39
N GLY A 30 0.03 19.52 -4.39
CA GLY A 30 1.28 19.57 -5.16
C GLY A 30 2.56 19.38 -4.34
N SER A 31 2.51 19.58 -3.01
CA SER A 31 3.65 19.30 -2.13
C SER A 31 3.21 18.92 -0.72
N LEU A 32 3.80 17.88 -0.17
CA LEU A 32 3.55 17.44 1.20
C LEU A 32 4.22 18.37 2.20
N SER A 33 3.48 18.77 3.24
CA SER A 33 4.04 19.36 4.45
C SER A 33 4.96 18.36 5.19
N ALA A 34 5.70 18.84 6.20
CA ALA A 34 6.57 17.96 6.99
C ALA A 34 5.81 16.81 7.67
N GLN A 35 4.58 17.06 8.12
CA GLN A 35 3.74 16.04 8.76
C GLN A 35 3.19 15.03 7.74
N GLU A 36 2.68 15.52 6.61
CA GLU A 36 2.20 14.66 5.52
C GLU A 36 3.33 13.84 4.91
N ARG A 37 4.56 14.37 4.88
CA ARG A 37 5.74 13.63 4.46
C ARG A 37 6.03 12.43 5.36
N ALA A 38 5.96 12.61 6.68
CA ALA A 38 6.15 11.51 7.62
C ALA A 38 5.06 10.44 7.46
N GLU A 39 3.82 10.85 7.20
CA GLU A 39 2.71 9.93 6.89
C GLU A 39 2.94 9.19 5.57
N TYR A 40 3.36 9.90 4.52
CA TYR A 40 3.72 9.32 3.24
C TYR A 40 4.81 8.25 3.36
N GLU A 41 5.90 8.56 4.09
CA GLU A 41 7.00 7.63 4.31
C GLU A 41 6.53 6.35 5.02
N LEU A 42 5.67 6.48 6.03
CA LEU A 42 5.08 5.35 6.74
C LEU A 42 4.18 4.51 5.81
N LEU A 43 3.34 5.16 4.99
CA LEU A 43 2.46 4.48 4.04
C LEU A 43 3.26 3.74 2.97
N VAL A 44 4.32 4.36 2.43
CA VAL A 44 5.22 3.73 1.45
C VAL A 44 5.95 2.53 2.05
N ALA A 45 6.44 2.64 3.29
CA ALA A 45 7.10 1.53 3.98
C ALA A 45 6.15 0.34 4.17
N LYS A 46 4.91 0.60 4.61
CA LYS A 46 3.86 -0.43 4.75
C LYS A 46 3.50 -1.04 3.41
N TRP A 47 3.35 -0.23 2.36
CA TRP A 47 3.02 -0.69 1.02
C TRP A 47 4.13 -1.61 0.47
N ALA A 48 5.39 -1.21 0.60
CA ALA A 48 6.52 -2.02 0.21
C ALA A 48 6.64 -3.33 1.01
N ALA A 49 6.23 -3.34 2.27
CA ALA A 49 6.15 -4.55 3.08
C ALA A 49 5.02 -5.48 2.60
N ALA A 50 3.83 -4.94 2.29
CA ALA A 50 2.71 -5.71 1.76
C ALA A 50 3.07 -6.37 0.41
N ILE A 51 3.67 -5.61 -0.52
CA ILE A 51 4.12 -6.11 -1.81
C ILE A 51 5.21 -7.19 -1.65
N ARG A 52 6.18 -7.01 -0.73
CA ARG A 52 7.21 -8.04 -0.50
C ARG A 52 6.66 -9.29 0.18
N GLY A 53 5.69 -9.14 1.08
CA GLY A 53 4.96 -10.26 1.67
C GLY A 53 4.20 -11.06 0.62
N ASP A 54 3.58 -10.38 -0.36
CA ASP A 54 2.96 -11.01 -1.52
C ASP A 54 3.96 -11.80 -2.38
N VAL A 55 5.16 -11.27 -2.61
CA VAL A 55 6.17 -11.92 -3.45
C VAL A 55 6.78 -13.17 -2.79
N ILE A 56 6.93 -13.20 -1.46
CA ILE A 56 7.54 -14.35 -0.77
C ILE A 56 6.58 -15.54 -0.63
N GLU A 57 5.28 -15.32 -0.47
CA GLU A 57 4.28 -16.41 -0.43
C GLU A 57 3.98 -17.00 -1.82
N ALA A 58 4.35 -16.29 -2.90
CA ALA A 58 4.09 -16.69 -4.28
C ALA A 58 5.23 -17.48 -4.96
N ALA A 59 6.35 -17.76 -4.28
CA ALA A 59 7.58 -18.33 -4.85
C ALA A 59 7.77 -19.83 -4.60
#